data_AF-A0A9P5TIF2-F1
#
_entry.id   AF-A0A9P5TIF2-F1
#
_cell.length_a   1.000
_cell.length_b   1.000
_cell.length_c   1.000
_cell.angle_alpha   90.00
_cell.angle_beta   90.00
_cell.angle_gamma   90.00
#
_symmetry.space_group_name_H-M   'P 1'
#
loop_
_entity.id
_entity.type
_entity.pdbx_description
1 polymer ?
#
loop_
_entity_poly.entity_id
_entity_poly.type
_entity_poly.pdbx_seq_one_letter_code
_entity_poly.pdbx_strand_id
1 'polypeptide(L)'
;MYLLGNPDHYTGHSFVPFYWQSFVTYVRRELSELDDSREQVKVAIVRSNGRVVGISPVLDYVHRSAELENISLYEWIRCFTREKLVKNTKGSKNKQEEDGDSSLISDSYESSFIDDDDDDSTASLEESNKSVPVDREDLPDGSYYFKHNHPLYESHIHRYIKNNTHRVPNFLGGNLPRRDQGDREYYCCTMLTLFKPWRQPSELKTAGSWDQCFSEHKFSKRDVQLMDNFNVRYECLDARDDFRAQLKKGVDMSLIGSWMDENGGDGADDSAESNGMYPQYDEAPDHPLQCGVKS
;
A
#
# COMPACT_ATOMS: atom_id res chain seq x y z
N MET A 1 30.83 8.73 -15.76
CA MET A 1 30.63 7.28 -15.54
C MET A 1 30.12 6.53 -16.78
N TYR A 2 30.00 7.15 -17.97
CA TYR A 2 29.74 6.47 -19.25
C TYR A 2 30.96 5.73 -19.85
N LEU A 3 32.17 6.05 -19.38
CA LEU A 3 33.45 5.52 -19.91
C LEU A 3 33.68 4.03 -19.65
N LEU A 4 32.88 3.41 -18.78
CA LEU A 4 32.99 1.98 -18.43
C LEU A 4 31.90 1.11 -19.08
N GLY A 5 31.02 1.69 -19.92
CA GLY A 5 29.94 0.95 -20.56
C GLY A 5 28.80 0.52 -19.63
N ASN A 6 28.77 1.05 -18.40
CA ASN A 6 27.69 0.79 -17.47
C ASN A 6 26.48 1.69 -17.78
N PRO A 7 25.24 1.17 -17.73
CA PRO A 7 24.06 1.99 -17.88
C PRO A 7 24.00 3.06 -16.77
N ASP A 8 23.59 4.28 -17.13
CA ASP A 8 23.51 5.45 -16.22
C ASP A 8 22.45 5.29 -15.11
N HIS A 9 21.67 4.21 -15.18
CA HIS A 9 20.60 3.90 -14.24
C HIS A 9 20.91 2.63 -13.45
N TYR A 10 21.29 2.78 -12.19
CA TYR A 10 21.42 1.70 -11.23
C TYR A 10 20.18 1.65 -10.33
N THR A 11 19.22 0.78 -10.64
CA THR A 11 18.09 0.49 -9.76
C THR A 11 18.07 -0.98 -9.38
N GLY A 12 18.60 -1.29 -8.20
CA GLY A 12 18.53 -2.65 -7.64
C GLY A 12 17.11 -3.07 -7.22
N HIS A 13 16.18 -2.13 -7.09
CA HIS A 13 14.80 -2.36 -6.67
C HIS A 13 13.82 -1.48 -7.45
N SER A 14 12.58 -1.97 -7.61
CA SER A 14 11.45 -1.20 -8.13
C SER A 14 10.40 -1.06 -7.04
N PHE A 15 9.87 0.15 -6.90
CA PHE A 15 8.92 0.50 -5.86
C PHE A 15 7.52 0.57 -6.42
N VAL A 16 6.59 -0.17 -5.81
CA VAL A 16 5.19 -0.22 -6.22
C VAL A 16 4.37 0.66 -5.28
N PRO A 17 3.74 1.75 -5.75
CA PRO A 17 2.92 2.61 -4.92
C PRO A 17 1.82 1.84 -4.21
N PHE A 18 1.68 2.05 -2.90
CA PHE A 18 0.73 1.32 -2.08
C PHE A 18 0.01 2.23 -1.08
N TYR A 19 -1.22 2.61 -1.43
CA TYR A 19 -2.13 3.37 -0.56
C TYR A 19 -2.81 2.46 0.47
N TRP A 20 -2.03 2.05 1.47
CA TRP A 20 -2.40 1.00 2.42
C TRP A 20 -3.61 1.34 3.29
N GLN A 21 -3.78 2.61 3.66
CA GLN A 21 -4.88 3.06 4.51
C GLN A 21 -6.25 2.73 3.91
N SER A 22 -6.42 2.82 2.58
CA SER A 22 -7.69 2.47 1.92
C SER A 22 -8.17 1.05 2.25
N PHE A 23 -7.25 0.11 2.42
CA PHE A 23 -7.57 -1.27 2.80
C PHE A 23 -7.92 -1.40 4.28
N VAL A 24 -7.17 -0.73 5.16
CA VAL A 24 -7.43 -0.74 6.60
C VAL A 24 -8.76 -0.04 6.92
N THR A 25 -9.02 1.12 6.32
CA THR A 25 -10.29 1.85 6.45
C THR A 25 -11.45 1.01 5.90
N TYR A 26 -11.26 0.28 4.79
CA TYR A 26 -12.28 -0.66 4.30
C TYR A 26 -12.59 -1.75 5.33
N VAL A 27 -11.56 -2.41 5.87
CA VAL A 27 -11.72 -3.48 6.88
C VAL A 27 -12.44 -2.97 8.13
N ARG A 28 -12.01 -1.82 8.67
CA ARG A 28 -12.59 -1.23 9.89
C ARG A 28 -14.03 -0.75 9.67
N ARG A 29 -14.34 -0.20 8.49
CA ARG A 29 -15.69 0.24 8.13
C ARG A 29 -16.66 -0.93 8.04
N GLU A 30 -16.28 -2.01 7.37
CA GLU A 30 -17.14 -3.20 7.24
C GLU A 30 -17.36 -3.90 8.60
N LEU A 31 -16.38 -3.83 9.51
CA LEU A 31 -16.54 -4.30 10.89
C LEU A 31 -17.23 -3.28 11.82
N SER A 32 -17.72 -2.15 11.28
CA SER A 32 -18.42 -1.09 12.02
C SER A 32 -17.61 -0.48 13.18
N GLU A 33 -16.27 -0.48 13.08
CA GLU A 33 -15.37 0.06 14.11
C GLU A 33 -15.03 1.55 13.91
N LEU A 34 -15.53 2.14 12.84
CA LEU A 34 -15.43 3.57 12.59
C LEU A 34 -16.82 4.18 12.78
N ASP A 35 -16.96 5.02 13.80
CA ASP A 35 -18.02 6.02 13.84
C ASP A 35 -17.80 7.00 12.67
N ASP A 36 -18.89 7.54 12.12
CA ASP A 36 -19.06 8.30 10.86
C ASP A 36 -18.10 9.51 10.60
N SER A 37 -17.02 9.67 11.36
CA SER A 37 -15.90 10.59 11.10
C SER A 37 -15.08 10.15 9.88
N ARG A 38 -15.54 10.62 8.72
CA ARG A 38 -15.07 10.34 7.36
C ARG A 38 -13.57 10.56 7.16
N GLU A 39 -12.76 9.51 7.28
CA GLU A 39 -11.56 9.40 6.45
C GLU A 39 -12.03 9.28 5.00
N GLN A 40 -11.84 10.34 4.21
CA GLN A 40 -12.28 10.38 2.82
C GLN A 40 -11.44 9.40 1.99
N VAL A 41 -12.00 8.22 1.71
CA VAL A 41 -11.38 7.26 0.78
C VAL A 41 -11.50 7.83 -0.63
N LYS A 42 -10.37 8.20 -1.23
CA LYS A 42 -10.32 8.61 -2.65
C LYS A 42 -10.65 7.39 -3.52
N VAL A 43 -11.71 7.50 -4.31
CA VAL A 43 -12.11 6.50 -5.30
C VAL A 43 -12.04 7.13 -6.69
N ALA A 44 -11.59 6.37 -7.68
CA ALA A 44 -11.73 6.77 -9.06
C ALA A 44 -13.20 6.56 -9.45
N ILE A 45 -13.79 7.50 -10.18
CA ILE A 45 -15.17 7.38 -10.65
C ILE A 45 -15.13 7.03 -12.13
N VAL A 46 -15.82 5.97 -12.52
CA VAL A 46 -15.95 5.56 -13.94
C VAL A 46 -17.42 5.45 -14.30
N ARG A 47 -17.78 5.99 -15.46
CA ARG A 47 -19.11 5.81 -16.05
C ARG A 47 -19.10 4.55 -16.90
N SER A 48 -19.99 3.60 -16.59
CA SER A 48 -20.15 2.36 -17.35
C SER A 48 -21.64 2.05 -17.49
N ASN A 49 -22.11 1.81 -18.72
CA ASN A 49 -23.51 1.53 -19.05
C ASN A 49 -24.51 2.56 -18.45
N GLY A 50 -24.16 3.85 -18.53
CA GLY A 50 -24.99 4.94 -17.99
C GLY A 50 -25.00 5.06 -16.47
N ARG A 51 -24.26 4.21 -15.73
CA ARG A 51 -24.13 4.25 -14.27
C ARG A 51 -22.76 4.76 -13.85
N VAL A 52 -22.72 5.50 -12.75
CA VAL A 52 -21.49 5.99 -12.13
C VAL A 52 -21.02 4.95 -11.11
N VAL A 53 -19.84 4.38 -11.30
CA VAL A 53 -19.27 3.34 -10.44
C VAL A 53 -17.95 3.82 -9.85
N GLY A 54 -17.79 3.67 -8.53
CA GLY A 54 -16.52 3.90 -7.85
C GLY A 54 -15.58 2.70 -8.04
N ILE A 55 -14.38 2.96 -8.53
CA ILE A 55 -13.27 2.01 -8.63
C ILE A 55 -12.29 2.29 -7.50
N SER A 56 -12.00 1.25 -6.72
CA SER A 56 -11.01 1.28 -5.64
C SER A 56 -10.06 0.10 -5.79
N PRO A 57 -8.74 0.28 -5.57
CA PRO A 57 -7.78 -0.83 -5.53
C PRO A 57 -8.13 -1.91 -4.49
N VAL A 58 -8.97 -1.58 -3.51
CA VAL A 58 -9.47 -2.54 -2.53
C VAL A 58 -10.36 -3.61 -3.20
N LEU A 59 -11.19 -3.19 -4.15
CA LEU A 59 -12.06 -4.11 -4.89
C LEU A 59 -11.24 -5.08 -5.72
N ASP A 60 -10.10 -4.65 -6.23
CA ASP A 60 -9.20 -5.50 -7.00
C ASP A 60 -8.74 -6.71 -6.16
N TYR A 61 -8.33 -6.48 -4.90
CA TYR A 61 -7.91 -7.54 -3.99
C TYR A 61 -9.09 -8.40 -3.50
N VAL A 62 -10.20 -7.78 -3.08
CA VAL A 62 -11.38 -8.50 -2.55
C VAL A 62 -11.99 -9.41 -3.62
N HIS A 63 -12.09 -8.94 -4.86
CA HIS A 63 -12.68 -9.70 -5.95
C HIS A 63 -11.67 -10.45 -6.82
N ARG A 64 -10.45 -10.70 -6.30
CA ARG A 64 -9.47 -11.59 -6.95
C ARG A 64 -10.01 -13.02 -7.17
N SER A 65 -9.42 -13.73 -8.14
CA SER A 65 -9.78 -15.12 -8.46
C SER A 65 -9.74 -16.03 -7.22
N ALA A 66 -10.53 -17.12 -7.26
CA ALA A 66 -10.56 -18.13 -6.19
C ALA A 66 -9.19 -18.80 -6.00
N GLU A 67 -8.41 -18.95 -7.07
CA GLU A 67 -7.07 -19.54 -7.03
C GLU A 67 -6.07 -18.73 -6.21
N LEU A 68 -6.35 -17.43 -6.00
CA LEU A 68 -5.48 -16.49 -5.30
C LEU A 68 -5.96 -16.21 -3.86
N GLU A 69 -6.84 -17.07 -3.32
CA GLU A 69 -7.44 -16.89 -2.00
C GLU A 69 -6.41 -16.79 -0.87
N ASN A 70 -5.35 -17.60 -0.94
CA ASN A 70 -4.31 -17.69 0.08
C ASN A 70 -3.19 -16.63 -0.04
N ILE A 71 -3.35 -15.63 -0.90
CA ILE A 71 -2.36 -14.56 -1.09
C ILE A 71 -2.69 -13.40 -0.14
N SER A 72 -1.71 -12.99 0.67
CA SER A 72 -1.83 -11.81 1.54
C SER A 72 -1.86 -10.52 0.72
N LEU A 73 -2.39 -9.44 1.30
CA LEU A 73 -2.44 -8.15 0.62
C LEU A 73 -1.02 -7.64 0.27
N TYR A 74 -0.05 -7.83 1.17
CA TYR A 74 1.33 -7.43 0.91
C TYR A 74 1.91 -8.13 -0.32
N GLU A 75 1.73 -9.44 -0.43
CA GLU A 75 2.23 -10.22 -1.57
C GLU A 75 1.45 -9.92 -2.85
N TRP A 76 0.14 -9.66 -2.74
CA TRP A 76 -0.69 -9.20 -3.85
C TRP A 76 -0.16 -7.93 -4.49
N ILE A 77 0.04 -6.87 -3.68
CA ILE A 77 0.54 -5.57 -4.15
C ILE A 77 1.93 -5.70 -4.78
N ARG A 78 2.76 -6.58 -4.23
CA ARG A 78 4.11 -6.81 -4.72
C ARG A 78 4.13 -7.52 -6.08
N CYS A 79 3.30 -8.55 -6.25
CA CYS A 79 3.46 -9.56 -7.30
C CYS A 79 2.41 -9.51 -8.41
N PHE A 80 1.32 -8.77 -8.24
CA PHE A 80 0.25 -8.68 -9.22
C PHE A 80 0.08 -7.26 -9.75
N THR A 81 -0.28 -7.16 -11.03
CA THR A 81 -0.69 -5.91 -11.68
C THR A 81 -2.04 -6.10 -12.36
N ARG A 82 -2.81 -5.02 -12.49
CA ARG A 82 -4.07 -5.03 -13.25
C ARG A 82 -3.80 -4.66 -14.70
N GLU A 83 -4.39 -5.38 -15.64
CA GLU A 83 -4.26 -5.14 -17.08
C GLU A 83 -5.62 -5.17 -17.77
N LYS A 84 -5.78 -4.41 -18.86
CA LYS A 84 -6.97 -4.48 -19.73
C LYS A 84 -6.94 -5.76 -20.54
N LEU A 85 -8.10 -6.36 -20.76
CA LEU A 85 -8.26 -7.50 -21.65
C LEU A 85 -8.19 -7.02 -23.11
N VAL A 86 -7.18 -7.47 -23.86
CA VAL A 86 -7.07 -7.18 -25.30
C VAL A 86 -7.98 -8.16 -26.04
N LYS A 87 -9.11 -7.69 -26.57
CA LYS A 87 -10.00 -8.51 -27.40
C LYS A 87 -9.36 -8.64 -28.79
N ASN A 88 -8.90 -9.84 -29.15
CA ASN A 88 -8.47 -10.10 -30.52
C ASN A 88 -9.68 -10.15 -31.44
N THR A 89 -9.97 -9.05 -32.13
CA THR A 89 -10.95 -9.01 -33.22
C THR A 89 -10.46 -9.89 -34.36
N LYS A 90 -10.85 -11.17 -34.37
CA LYS A 90 -10.63 -12.05 -35.52
C LYS A 90 -11.47 -11.56 -36.69
N GLY A 91 -10.92 -10.67 -37.51
CA GLY A 91 -11.61 -10.23 -38.73
C GLY A 91 -11.07 -9.00 -39.47
N SER A 92 -9.79 -8.95 -39.85
CA SER A 92 -9.42 -8.43 -41.18
C SER A 92 -7.96 -8.75 -41.52
N LYS A 93 -7.76 -9.41 -42.66
CA LYS A 93 -6.43 -9.72 -43.23
C LYS A 93 -5.88 -8.49 -43.95
N ASN A 94 -4.68 -8.03 -43.60
CA ASN A 94 -3.48 -8.17 -44.45
C ASN A 94 -2.25 -7.50 -43.82
N LYS A 95 -1.10 -8.15 -44.07
CA LYS A 95 0.26 -7.86 -43.60
C LYS A 95 0.78 -6.48 -43.99
N GLN A 96 1.61 -5.89 -43.13
CA GLN A 96 3.02 -5.63 -43.45
C GLN A 96 3.86 -5.52 -42.16
N GLU A 97 5.03 -6.13 -42.21
CA GLU A 97 6.09 -6.10 -41.20
C GLU A 97 6.80 -4.75 -41.26
N GLU A 98 6.98 -4.09 -40.11
CA GLU A 98 8.14 -3.21 -39.88
C GLU A 98 8.60 -3.37 -38.42
N ASP A 99 9.90 -3.67 -38.28
CA ASP A 99 10.66 -3.66 -37.04
C ASP A 99 10.64 -2.25 -36.42
N GLY A 100 10.29 -2.18 -35.13
CA GLY A 100 10.26 -0.92 -34.39
C GLY A 100 10.17 -1.17 -32.89
N ASP A 101 11.34 -1.36 -32.27
CA ASP A 101 11.70 -1.05 -30.88
C ASP A 101 10.52 -0.70 -29.93
N SER A 102 10.05 -1.69 -29.17
CA SER A 102 9.06 -1.46 -28.12
C SER A 102 9.77 -1.03 -26.83
N SER A 103 9.94 0.28 -26.68
CA SER A 103 10.31 0.89 -25.41
C SER A 103 9.23 0.58 -24.37
N LEU A 104 9.61 -0.18 -23.34
CA LEU A 104 8.79 -0.42 -22.16
C LEU A 104 8.66 0.88 -21.37
N ILE A 105 7.62 1.66 -21.65
CA ILE A 105 7.15 2.68 -20.72
C ILE A 105 6.33 1.96 -19.65
N SER A 106 7.00 1.76 -18.52
CA SER A 106 6.38 1.40 -17.25
C SER A 106 5.55 2.59 -16.77
N ASP A 107 4.26 2.60 -17.09
CA ASP A 107 3.30 3.55 -16.53
C ASP A 107 3.11 3.27 -15.03
N SER A 108 4.00 3.88 -14.26
CA SER A 108 3.89 4.07 -12.83
C SER A 108 2.79 5.07 -12.55
N TYR A 109 1.59 4.59 -12.18
CA TYR A 109 0.51 5.34 -11.50
C TYR A 109 0.39 6.84 -11.86
N GLU A 110 0.51 7.19 -13.13
CA GLU A 110 0.15 8.52 -13.55
C GLU A 110 -1.38 8.55 -13.57
N SER A 111 -1.95 9.49 -12.82
CA SER A 111 -3.37 9.81 -12.85
C SER A 111 -3.69 10.36 -14.24
N SER A 112 -3.85 9.48 -15.23
CA SER A 112 -4.33 9.88 -16.55
C SER A 112 -5.79 10.32 -16.40
N PHE A 113 -5.99 11.62 -16.61
CA PHE A 113 -7.26 12.15 -17.06
C PHE A 113 -7.73 11.29 -18.23
N ILE A 114 -8.90 10.69 -18.08
CA ILE A 114 -9.55 9.97 -19.17
C ILE A 114 -10.05 11.06 -20.11
N ASP A 115 -9.37 11.23 -21.24
CA ASP A 115 -9.97 11.89 -22.40
C ASP A 115 -11.17 11.04 -22.84
N ASP A 116 -12.31 11.71 -22.83
CA ASP A 116 -13.64 11.19 -23.11
C ASP A 116 -13.79 11.08 -24.64
N ASP A 117 -13.24 10.02 -25.24
CA ASP A 117 -13.55 9.67 -26.63
C ASP A 117 -14.83 8.82 -26.66
N ASP A 118 -15.91 9.55 -26.93
CA ASP A 118 -17.28 9.11 -27.17
C ASP A 118 -17.35 8.34 -28.51
N ASP A 119 -17.28 7.01 -28.46
CA ASP A 119 -17.62 6.15 -29.61
C ASP A 119 -18.95 5.43 -29.33
N ASP A 120 -20.02 6.11 -29.71
CA ASP A 120 -21.40 5.64 -29.75
C ASP A 120 -21.55 4.56 -30.83
N SER A 121 -21.42 3.31 -30.42
CA SER A 121 -21.85 2.16 -31.20
C SER A 121 -23.09 1.53 -30.57
N THR A 122 -24.25 2.07 -30.96
CA THR A 122 -25.57 1.53 -30.64
C THR A 122 -25.73 0.09 -31.14
N ALA A 123 -25.91 -0.86 -30.23
CA ALA A 123 -26.49 -2.17 -30.54
C ALA A 123 -27.48 -2.58 -29.45
N SER A 124 -28.74 -2.30 -29.72
CA SER A 124 -29.92 -2.80 -29.00
C SER A 124 -29.92 -4.32 -28.97
N LEU A 125 -29.93 -4.95 -27.79
CA LEU A 125 -30.43 -6.32 -27.63
C LEU A 125 -31.09 -6.53 -26.27
N GLU A 126 -32.18 -7.29 -26.36
CA GLU A 126 -33.26 -7.48 -25.42
C GLU A 126 -32.86 -8.29 -24.17
N GLU A 127 -33.56 -8.02 -23.07
CA GLU A 127 -33.56 -8.85 -21.86
C GLU A 127 -33.92 -10.29 -22.20
N SER A 128 -32.94 -11.19 -22.06
CA SER A 128 -33.22 -12.61 -21.90
C SER A 128 -32.29 -13.19 -20.84
N ASN A 129 -32.92 -13.53 -19.70
CA ASN A 129 -32.34 -14.34 -18.64
C ASN A 129 -31.93 -15.72 -19.19
N LYS A 130 -30.66 -15.84 -19.58
CA LYS A 130 -29.93 -17.12 -19.63
C LYS A 130 -28.50 -16.89 -19.14
N SER A 131 -28.17 -17.52 -18.03
CA SER A 131 -26.80 -17.79 -17.61
C SER A 131 -26.12 -18.64 -18.68
N VAL A 132 -25.48 -18.00 -19.64
CA VAL A 132 -24.54 -18.64 -20.56
C VAL A 132 -23.14 -18.40 -20.00
N PRO A 133 -22.32 -19.44 -19.76
CA PRO A 133 -20.93 -19.24 -19.43
C PRO A 133 -20.28 -18.63 -20.67
N VAL A 134 -19.81 -17.39 -20.56
CA VAL A 134 -18.86 -16.83 -21.51
C VAL A 134 -17.70 -17.82 -21.58
N ASP A 135 -17.49 -18.46 -22.72
CA ASP A 135 -16.33 -19.30 -22.99
C ASP A 135 -15.08 -18.48 -22.66
N ARG A 136 -14.51 -18.69 -21.47
CA ARG A 136 -13.34 -17.95 -21.02
C ARG A 136 -12.19 -18.39 -21.91
N GLU A 137 -11.77 -17.51 -22.80
CA GLU A 137 -10.57 -17.71 -23.62
C GLU A 137 -9.38 -18.09 -22.73
N ASP A 138 -8.49 -18.93 -23.26
CA ASP A 138 -7.23 -19.29 -22.62
C ASP A 138 -6.44 -18.02 -22.34
N LEU A 139 -6.45 -17.59 -21.08
CA LEU A 139 -5.68 -16.45 -20.63
C LEU A 139 -4.18 -16.75 -20.76
N PRO A 140 -3.33 -15.73 -20.99
CA PRO A 140 -1.89 -15.89 -20.90
C PRO A 140 -1.49 -16.45 -19.53
N ASP A 141 -0.46 -17.29 -19.51
CA ASP A 141 0.08 -17.89 -18.29
C ASP A 141 0.33 -16.85 -17.18
N GLY A 142 -0.12 -17.16 -15.97
CA GLY A 142 -0.08 -16.26 -14.81
C GLY A 142 -1.12 -15.13 -14.82
N SER A 143 -2.16 -15.21 -15.66
CA SER A 143 -3.25 -14.22 -15.68
C SER A 143 -4.54 -14.78 -15.11
N TYR A 144 -5.31 -13.94 -14.41
CA TYR A 144 -6.49 -14.34 -13.65
C TYR A 144 -7.63 -13.34 -13.86
N TYR A 145 -8.83 -13.84 -14.11
CA TYR A 145 -10.04 -13.02 -14.12
C TYR A 145 -10.42 -12.57 -12.71
N PHE A 146 -11.09 -11.43 -12.64
CA PHE A 146 -11.85 -11.03 -11.45
C PHE A 146 -13.03 -11.97 -11.18
N LYS A 147 -13.68 -11.80 -10.02
CA LYS A 147 -15.03 -12.30 -9.78
C LYS A 147 -16.09 -11.38 -10.36
N HIS A 148 -17.27 -11.93 -10.66
CA HIS A 148 -18.40 -11.23 -11.30
C HIS A 148 -18.89 -9.97 -10.56
N ASN A 149 -18.69 -9.90 -9.24
CA ASN A 149 -19.04 -8.70 -8.45
C ASN A 149 -18.06 -7.53 -8.65
N HIS A 150 -16.94 -7.72 -9.36
CA HIS A 150 -15.99 -6.65 -9.60
C HIS A 150 -16.47 -5.71 -10.72
N PRO A 151 -16.42 -4.37 -10.56
CA PRO A 151 -16.79 -3.42 -11.60
C PRO A 151 -16.07 -3.61 -12.94
N LEU A 152 -14.84 -4.14 -12.91
CA LEU A 152 -14.01 -4.38 -14.09
C LEU A 152 -13.95 -5.85 -14.51
N TYR A 153 -14.91 -6.68 -14.07
CA TYR A 153 -14.91 -8.12 -14.32
C TYR A 153 -14.73 -8.51 -15.79
N GLU A 154 -15.40 -7.78 -16.69
CA GLU A 154 -15.40 -8.09 -18.13
C GLU A 154 -14.24 -7.45 -18.91
N SER A 155 -13.62 -6.40 -18.35
CA SER A 155 -12.68 -5.54 -19.09
C SER A 155 -11.24 -5.69 -18.64
N HIS A 156 -10.99 -6.25 -17.46
CA HIS A 156 -9.65 -6.32 -16.89
C HIS A 156 -9.35 -7.69 -16.27
N ILE A 157 -8.07 -7.97 -16.13
CA ILE A 157 -7.49 -9.15 -15.49
C ILE A 157 -6.38 -8.73 -14.54
N HIS A 158 -5.93 -9.66 -13.71
CA HIS A 158 -4.69 -9.52 -12.96
C HIS A 158 -3.63 -10.48 -13.48
N ARG A 159 -2.40 -9.96 -13.64
CA ARG A 159 -1.26 -10.74 -14.09
C ARG A 159 -0.22 -10.86 -12.98
N TYR A 160 0.25 -12.07 -12.77
CA TYR A 160 1.41 -12.38 -11.94
C TYR A 160 2.70 -11.97 -12.63
N ILE A 161 3.55 -11.25 -11.92
CA ILE A 161 4.83 -10.76 -12.41
C ILE A 161 5.91 -11.79 -12.08
N LYS A 162 6.45 -12.47 -13.09
CA LYS A 162 7.43 -13.57 -12.92
C LYS A 162 8.72 -13.12 -12.21
N ASN A 163 9.25 -11.94 -12.53
CA ASN A 163 10.52 -11.40 -11.99
C ASN A 163 10.29 -10.35 -10.88
N ASN A 164 9.57 -10.73 -9.82
CA ASN A 164 9.15 -9.81 -8.75
C ASN A 164 10.12 -9.72 -7.54
N THR A 165 11.29 -10.35 -7.60
CA THR A 165 12.24 -10.45 -6.47
C THR A 165 12.63 -9.07 -5.91
N HIS A 166 12.86 -8.12 -6.81
CA HIS A 166 13.28 -6.75 -6.51
C HIS A 166 12.14 -5.74 -6.39
N ARG A 167 10.88 -6.21 -6.45
CA ARG A 167 9.70 -5.35 -6.27
C ARG A 167 9.40 -5.20 -4.78
N VAL A 168 9.21 -3.97 -4.34
CA VAL A 168 8.92 -3.60 -2.95
C VAL A 168 7.72 -2.65 -2.92
N PRO A 169 6.66 -2.94 -2.15
CA PRO A 169 5.60 -1.97 -1.90
C PRO A 169 6.15 -0.70 -1.23
N ASN A 170 5.81 0.45 -1.80
CA ASN A 170 6.08 1.78 -1.25
C ASN A 170 4.81 2.32 -0.59
N PHE A 171 4.79 2.32 0.74
CA PHE A 171 3.63 2.71 1.53
C PHE A 171 3.37 4.22 1.44
N LEU A 172 2.20 4.59 0.91
CA LEU A 172 1.73 5.96 0.73
C LEU A 172 0.47 6.20 1.58
N GLY A 173 0.20 7.48 1.89
CA GLY A 173 -0.95 7.89 2.71
C GLY A 173 -0.62 8.16 4.19
N GLY A 174 0.62 7.91 4.61
CA GLY A 174 1.05 8.11 5.99
C GLY A 174 2.01 7.02 6.43
N ASN A 175 2.61 7.19 7.60
CA ASN A 175 3.52 6.19 8.14
C ASN A 175 2.72 5.03 8.74
N LEU A 176 3.24 3.81 8.58
CA LEU A 176 2.66 2.61 9.19
C LEU A 176 2.68 2.72 10.73
N PRO A 177 1.68 2.20 11.46
CA PRO A 177 1.67 2.29 12.91
C PRO A 177 2.90 1.62 13.53
N ARG A 178 3.38 2.19 14.64
CA ARG A 178 4.49 1.67 15.44
C ARG A 178 4.07 0.41 16.19
N ARG A 179 5.01 -0.51 16.40
CA ARG A 179 4.76 -1.73 17.18
C ARG A 179 4.79 -1.46 18.70
N ASP A 180 5.65 -0.55 19.11
CA ASP A 180 6.07 -0.30 20.49
C ASP A 180 5.35 0.88 21.15
N GLN A 181 4.78 1.79 20.36
CA GLN A 181 4.08 2.99 20.84
C GLN A 181 2.78 3.23 20.05
N GLY A 182 1.83 3.94 20.68
CA GLY A 182 0.58 4.35 20.05
C GLY A 182 -0.55 3.33 20.19
N ASP A 183 -1.48 3.35 19.23
CA ASP A 183 -2.67 2.49 19.24
C ASP A 183 -2.32 1.06 18.80
N ARG A 184 -2.27 0.17 19.80
CA ARG A 184 -2.00 -1.26 19.61
C ARG A 184 -3.07 -1.96 18.77
N GLU A 185 -4.33 -1.62 18.95
CA GLU A 185 -5.43 -2.24 18.20
C GLU A 185 -5.34 -1.86 16.72
N TYR A 186 -5.04 -0.59 16.44
CA TYR A 186 -4.80 -0.13 15.07
C TYR A 186 -3.57 -0.77 14.43
N TYR A 187 -2.47 -0.94 15.18
CA TYR A 187 -1.29 -1.68 14.73
C TYR A 187 -1.66 -3.12 14.33
N CYS A 188 -2.32 -3.84 15.24
CA CYS A 188 -2.71 -5.24 15.01
C CYS A 188 -3.67 -5.38 13.82
N CYS A 189 -4.67 -4.49 13.71
CA CYS A 189 -5.57 -4.41 12.56
C CYS A 189 -4.80 -4.21 11.25
N THR A 190 -3.84 -3.28 11.23
CA THR A 190 -3.04 -2.98 10.05
C THR A 190 -2.18 -4.17 9.65
N MET A 191 -1.44 -4.78 10.58
CA MET A 191 -0.57 -5.91 10.27
C MET A 191 -1.35 -7.16 9.83
N LEU A 192 -2.51 -7.43 10.43
CA LEU A 192 -3.40 -8.49 9.97
C LEU A 192 -3.91 -8.21 8.55
N THR A 193 -4.35 -6.98 8.28
CA THR A 193 -4.83 -6.58 6.94
C THR A 193 -3.75 -6.77 5.87
N LEU A 194 -2.48 -6.52 6.20
CA LEU A 194 -1.36 -6.65 5.26
C LEU A 194 -0.92 -8.11 5.04
N PHE A 195 -0.81 -8.89 6.11
CA PHE A 195 -0.08 -10.17 6.07
C PHE A 195 -0.95 -11.42 6.20
N LYS A 196 -2.15 -11.33 6.79
CA LYS A 196 -3.11 -12.44 6.79
C LYS A 196 -3.88 -12.41 5.46
N PRO A 197 -3.99 -13.51 4.70
CA PRO A 197 -4.86 -13.55 3.53
C PRO A 197 -6.32 -13.35 3.95
N TRP A 198 -7.05 -12.49 3.24
CA TRP A 198 -8.47 -12.27 3.50
C TRP A 198 -9.24 -11.91 2.23
N ARG A 199 -10.53 -12.26 2.17
CA ARG A 199 -11.48 -11.69 1.21
C ARG A 199 -12.55 -10.88 1.92
N GLN A 200 -13.02 -11.37 3.06
CA GLN A 200 -13.96 -10.63 3.92
C GLN A 200 -13.26 -10.13 5.19
N PRO A 201 -13.57 -8.92 5.66
CA PRO A 201 -13.03 -8.38 6.92
C PRO A 201 -13.29 -9.28 8.14
N SER A 202 -14.38 -10.04 8.13
CA SER A 202 -14.72 -11.04 9.14
C SER A 202 -13.71 -12.19 9.27
N GLU A 203 -12.94 -12.48 8.21
CA GLU A 203 -11.86 -13.47 8.23
C GLU A 203 -10.66 -12.96 9.03
N LEU A 204 -10.48 -11.63 9.10
CA LEU A 204 -9.42 -11.02 9.92
C LEU A 204 -9.79 -11.06 11.39
N LYS A 205 -11.02 -10.70 11.72
CA LYS A 205 -11.55 -10.60 13.08
C LYS A 205 -13.03 -10.98 13.11
N THR A 206 -13.35 -12.10 13.80
CA THR A 206 -14.75 -12.51 14.03
C THR A 206 -15.28 -11.99 15.36
N ALA A 207 -14.47 -12.04 16.42
CA ALA A 207 -14.81 -11.59 17.77
C ALA A 207 -13.53 -11.26 18.55
N GLY A 208 -13.65 -10.53 19.66
CA GLY A 208 -12.52 -10.18 20.53
C GLY A 208 -11.82 -8.89 20.10
N SER A 209 -10.56 -8.74 20.52
CA SER A 209 -9.70 -7.59 20.17
C SER A 209 -8.77 -7.92 19.00
N TRP A 210 -8.28 -6.89 18.31
CA TRP A 210 -7.29 -7.06 17.24
C TRP A 210 -5.99 -7.65 17.77
N ASP A 211 -5.56 -7.27 18.98
CA ASP A 211 -4.36 -7.83 19.61
C ASP A 211 -4.47 -9.35 19.85
N GLN A 212 -5.66 -9.83 20.24
CA GLN A 212 -5.91 -11.26 20.39
C GLN A 212 -5.81 -11.98 19.04
N CYS A 213 -6.54 -11.50 18.02
CA CYS A 213 -6.49 -12.09 16.67
C CYS A 213 -5.07 -12.05 16.08
N PHE A 214 -4.29 -11.01 16.38
CA PHE A 214 -2.90 -10.88 15.96
C PHE A 214 -2.02 -11.92 16.62
N SER A 215 -2.19 -12.14 17.92
CA SER A 215 -1.42 -13.12 18.70
C SER A 215 -1.76 -14.57 18.34
N GLU A 216 -3.00 -14.84 17.94
CA GLU A 216 -3.45 -16.16 17.48
C GLU A 216 -2.97 -16.50 16.06
N HIS A 217 -2.79 -15.50 15.20
CA HIS A 217 -2.35 -15.71 13.83
C HIS A 217 -0.85 -16.04 13.75
N LYS A 218 -0.54 -17.10 13.00
CA LYS A 218 0.85 -17.54 12.77
C LYS A 218 1.44 -16.86 11.55
N PHE A 219 2.14 -15.75 11.77
CA PHE A 219 2.90 -15.06 10.74
C PHE A 219 4.10 -15.89 10.25
N SER A 220 4.44 -15.76 8.97
CA SER A 220 5.66 -16.37 8.44
C SER A 220 6.90 -15.65 8.96
N LYS A 221 8.06 -16.29 8.90
CA LYS A 221 9.35 -15.64 9.24
C LYS A 221 9.59 -14.37 8.43
N ARG A 222 9.14 -14.36 7.17
CA ARG A 222 9.27 -13.20 6.30
C ARG A 222 8.36 -12.06 6.74
N ASP A 223 7.13 -12.35 7.13
CA ASP A 223 6.19 -11.33 7.60
C ASP A 223 6.72 -10.67 8.88
N VAL A 224 7.21 -11.46 9.84
CA VAL A 224 7.83 -10.95 11.07
C VAL A 224 9.04 -10.06 10.74
N GLN A 225 9.92 -10.51 9.84
CA GLN A 225 11.06 -9.70 9.39
C GLN A 225 10.61 -8.37 8.75
N LEU A 226 9.53 -8.38 7.96
CA LEU A 226 9.00 -7.16 7.35
C LEU A 226 8.42 -6.22 8.41
N MET A 227 7.70 -6.74 9.41
CA MET A 227 7.20 -5.95 10.54
C MET A 227 8.35 -5.31 11.34
N ASP A 228 9.41 -6.07 11.61
CA ASP A 228 10.60 -5.54 12.27
C ASP A 228 11.26 -4.44 11.43
N ASN A 229 11.39 -4.66 10.11
CA ASN A 229 11.93 -3.65 9.19
C ASN A 229 11.08 -2.36 9.16
N PHE A 230 9.75 -2.47 9.29
CA PHE A 230 8.88 -1.29 9.37
C PHE A 230 9.15 -0.47 10.64
N ASN A 231 9.56 -1.12 11.74
CA ASN A 231 9.86 -0.46 13.01
C ASN A 231 11.21 0.27 12.99
N VAL A 232 12.19 -0.18 12.20
CA VAL A 232 13.54 0.41 12.11
C VAL A 232 13.52 1.91 11.83
N ARG A 233 12.59 2.38 10.99
CA ARG A 233 12.47 3.82 10.72
C ARG A 233 12.23 4.62 12.01
N TYR A 234 11.41 4.10 12.91
CA TYR A 234 11.10 4.75 14.17
C TYR A 234 12.26 4.67 15.16
N GLU A 235 12.93 3.54 15.23
CA GLU A 235 14.15 3.39 16.04
C GLU A 235 15.23 4.41 15.64
N CYS A 236 15.41 4.65 14.34
CA CYS A 236 16.33 5.68 13.85
C CYS A 236 15.88 7.11 14.21
N LEU A 237 14.57 7.39 14.15
CA LEU A 237 14.02 8.70 14.51
C LEU A 237 14.18 8.97 16.01
N ASP A 238 13.84 7.98 16.83
CA ASP A 238 13.98 8.04 18.29
C ASP A 238 15.45 8.23 18.68
N ALA A 239 16.38 7.43 18.12
CA ALA A 239 17.81 7.57 18.39
C ALA A 239 18.34 8.97 18.03
N ARG A 240 17.88 9.55 16.92
CA ARG A 240 18.24 10.91 16.52
C ARG A 240 17.70 11.94 17.51
N ASP A 241 16.45 11.80 17.92
CA ASP A 241 15.79 12.77 18.78
C ASP A 241 16.27 12.67 20.24
N ASP A 242 16.62 11.46 20.71
CA ASP A 242 17.32 11.22 21.97
C ASP A 242 18.70 11.87 21.98
N PHE A 243 19.46 11.72 20.90
CA PHE A 243 20.77 12.37 20.76
C PHE A 243 20.64 13.91 20.80
N ARG A 244 19.65 14.46 20.09
CA ARG A 244 19.35 15.90 20.13
C ARG A 244 18.93 16.38 21.53
N ALA A 245 18.15 15.57 22.26
CA ALA A 245 17.76 15.89 23.62
C ALA A 245 18.96 15.89 24.58
N GLN A 246 19.92 14.97 24.40
CA GLN A 246 21.17 14.94 25.17
C GLN A 246 22.04 16.18 24.92
N LEU A 247 22.17 16.62 23.67
CA LEU A 247 22.89 17.85 23.34
C LEU A 247 22.27 19.09 24.01
N LYS A 248 20.94 19.20 24.00
CA LYS A 248 20.23 20.30 24.68
C LYS A 248 20.39 20.29 26.20
N LYS A 249 20.60 19.12 26.80
CA LYS A 249 20.83 18.95 28.24
C LYS A 249 22.27 19.26 28.68
N GLY A 250 23.13 19.69 27.75
CA GLY A 250 24.50 20.10 28.06
C GLY A 250 25.46 18.94 28.33
N VAL A 251 25.20 17.77 27.73
CA VAL A 251 26.14 16.63 27.78
C VAL A 251 27.46 17.03 27.10
N ASP A 252 28.58 16.71 27.75
CA ASP A 252 29.94 17.11 27.34
C ASP A 252 30.29 16.62 25.94
N MET A 253 30.50 17.57 25.02
CA MET A 253 30.89 17.36 23.63
C MET A 253 32.25 16.65 23.49
N SER A 254 33.07 16.63 24.55
CA SER A 254 34.33 15.88 24.61
C SER A 254 34.20 14.38 24.40
N LEU A 255 33.00 13.79 24.55
CA LEU A 255 32.72 12.36 24.39
C LEU A 255 32.18 11.98 23.00
N ILE A 256 31.85 12.96 22.16
CA ILE A 256 31.24 12.76 20.84
C ILE A 256 32.34 12.97 19.81
N GLY A 257 32.79 11.87 19.19
CA GLY A 257 34.01 11.84 18.37
C GLY A 257 34.12 12.92 17.28
N SER A 258 35.37 13.21 16.94
CA SER A 258 35.94 14.20 15.99
C SER A 258 35.32 14.31 14.57
N TRP A 259 34.22 13.64 14.25
CA TRP A 259 33.52 13.71 12.96
C TRP A 259 32.43 14.80 12.93
N MET A 260 32.17 15.46 14.06
CA MET A 260 31.24 16.58 14.19
C MET A 260 31.99 17.91 14.37
N ASP A 261 32.97 18.19 13.51
CA ASP A 261 33.50 19.54 13.40
C ASP A 261 32.61 20.39 12.50
N GLU A 262 32.15 21.50 13.07
CA GLU A 262 31.32 22.55 12.50
C GLU A 262 31.95 23.16 11.24
N ASN A 263 31.46 22.83 10.04
CA ASN A 263 31.57 23.75 8.92
C ASN A 263 30.51 23.51 7.82
N GLY A 264 29.64 24.51 7.64
CA GLY A 264 28.62 24.59 6.58
C GLY A 264 27.22 24.64 7.18
N GLY A 265 26.72 25.77 7.69
CA GLY A 265 26.66 27.05 6.99
C GLY A 265 25.23 27.21 6.45
N ASP A 266 24.48 28.11 7.08
CA ASP A 266 23.09 28.47 6.81
C ASP A 266 22.76 28.65 5.32
N GLY A 267 21.55 28.22 4.92
CA GLY A 267 20.99 28.51 3.60
C GLY A 267 19.53 28.12 3.44
N ALA A 268 18.64 29.12 3.58
CA ALA A 268 17.26 29.25 3.08
C ALA A 268 16.20 28.29 3.66
N ASP A 269 15.24 28.76 4.48
CA ASP A 269 14.08 29.60 4.13
C ASP A 269 13.10 28.89 3.18
N ASP A 270 11.99 28.37 3.69
CA ASP A 270 10.69 28.99 3.41
C ASP A 270 9.54 28.35 4.18
N SER A 271 8.64 29.23 4.58
CA SER A 271 7.41 29.07 5.34
C SER A 271 6.37 28.06 4.80
N ALA A 272 5.76 27.31 5.72
CA ALA A 272 4.34 26.96 5.64
C ALA A 272 3.77 26.77 7.05
N GLU A 273 2.65 27.43 7.27
CA GLU A 273 2.05 27.79 8.54
C GLU A 273 1.66 26.63 9.44
N SER A 274 1.89 26.86 10.74
CA SER A 274 1.30 26.13 11.84
C SER A 274 -0.22 26.39 11.89
N ASN A 275 -1.02 25.33 11.94
CA ASN A 275 -2.14 25.30 12.87
C ASN A 275 -2.44 23.85 13.27
N GLY A 276 -2.07 23.51 14.49
CA GLY A 276 -2.23 22.17 15.06
C GLY A 276 -1.70 22.18 16.48
N MET A 277 -2.45 22.82 17.36
CA MET A 277 -2.25 22.91 18.81
C MET A 277 -1.96 21.51 19.40
N TYR A 278 -0.72 21.24 19.82
CA TYR A 278 -0.42 20.08 20.65
C TYR A 278 -0.67 20.43 22.13
N PRO A 279 -1.33 19.56 22.92
CA PRO A 279 -1.56 19.81 24.33
C PRO A 279 -0.25 19.74 25.12
N GLN A 280 -0.04 20.76 25.94
CA GLN A 280 1.05 20.88 26.90
C GLN A 280 0.79 19.90 28.05
N TYR A 281 1.61 18.87 28.18
CA TYR A 281 1.59 17.99 29.34
C TYR A 281 2.36 18.65 30.47
N ASP A 282 1.66 18.95 31.56
CA ASP A 282 2.26 19.44 32.80
C ASP A 282 3.25 18.40 33.37
N GLU A 283 4.44 18.87 33.75
CA GLU A 283 5.48 18.10 34.44
C GLU A 283 4.92 17.49 35.73
N ALA A 284 4.97 16.15 35.82
CA ALA A 284 4.74 15.46 37.08
C ALA A 284 5.94 15.72 38.03
N PRO A 285 5.70 16.09 39.30
CA PRO A 285 6.79 16.40 40.22
C PRO A 285 7.53 15.13 40.68
N ASP A 286 8.86 15.21 40.64
CA ASP A 286 9.82 14.25 41.16
C ASP A 286 9.51 13.83 42.61
N HIS A 287 9.34 12.53 42.84
CA HIS A 287 9.37 11.95 44.18
C HIS A 287 10.76 11.33 44.45
N PRO A 288 11.51 11.81 45.45
CA PRO A 288 12.80 11.22 45.78
C PRO A 288 12.65 9.93 46.59
N LEU A 289 13.38 8.91 46.18
CA LEU A 289 13.67 7.70 46.95
C LEU A 289 14.35 8.08 48.27
N GLN A 290 13.72 7.75 49.40
CA GLN A 290 14.42 7.65 50.69
C GLN A 290 14.52 6.19 51.14
N CYS A 291 15.76 5.70 51.08
CA CYS A 291 16.23 4.55 51.81
C CYS A 291 16.59 5.01 53.24
N GLY A 292 16.13 4.28 54.28
CA GLY A 292 16.36 4.67 55.67
C GLY A 292 15.90 3.64 56.72
N VAL A 293 16.68 2.57 56.86
CA VAL A 293 17.18 1.90 58.10
C VAL A 293 16.40 2.05 59.44
N LYS A 294 16.09 0.87 60.02
CA LYS A 294 15.94 0.47 61.45
C LYS A 294 14.89 1.16 62.33
N SER A 295 13.99 0.33 62.90
CA SER A 295 14.16 -0.16 64.27
C SER A 295 13.48 -1.50 64.48
#